data_AF-A0A7K2KPU5-F1
#
_entry.id   AF-A0A7K2KPU5-F1
#
_cell.length_a   1.000
_cell.length_b   1.000
_cell.length_c   1.000
_cell.angle_alpha   90.00
_cell.angle_beta   90.00
_cell.angle_gamma   90.00
#
_symmetry.space_group_name_H-M   'P 1'
#
loop_
_entity.id
_entity.type
_entity.pdbx_description
1 polymer ?
#
loop_
_entity_poly.entity_id
_entity_poly.type
_entity_poly.pdbx_seq_one_letter_code
_entity_poly.pdbx_strand_id
1 'polypeptide(L)' 'MLLPDRNTVDRLLRHYRAQERTVLDRPCDLSARRRFEDTAYTLCVLMGERTAREAADAAERFVAGGGPAPRQALEGLPGA' A
#
# COMPACT_ATOMS: atom_id res chain seq x y z
N MET A 1 4.75 16.91 9.44
CA MET A 1 4.77 15.52 8.97
C MET A 1 4.37 15.53 7.50
N LEU A 2 5.24 15.08 6.59
CA LEU A 2 4.93 15.00 5.16
C LEU A 2 3.95 13.84 4.95
N LEU A 3 2.70 14.17 4.61
CA LEU A 3 1.76 13.19 4.07
C LEU A 3 2.37 12.58 2.80
N PRO A 4 2.18 11.27 2.54
CA PRO A 4 2.67 10.64 1.33
C PRO A 4 2.05 11.34 0.12
N ASP A 5 2.91 11.82 -0.79
CA ASP A 5 2.47 12.43 -2.04
C ASP A 5 1.69 11.40 -2.87
N ARG A 6 0.56 11.80 -3.45
CA ARG A 6 -0.30 10.93 -4.26
C ARG A 6 0.47 10.21 -5.37
N ASN A 7 1.47 10.87 -5.96
CA ASN A 7 2.33 10.28 -6.99
C ASN A 7 3.20 9.13 -6.43
N THR A 8 3.64 9.25 -5.18
CA THR A 8 4.41 8.20 -4.50
C THR A 8 3.54 6.98 -4.26
N VAL A 9 2.31 7.17 -3.78
CA VAL A 9 1.36 6.06 -3.56
C VAL A 9 0.98 5.38 -4.88
N ASP A 10 0.74 6.16 -5.92
CA ASP A 10 0.44 5.68 -7.27
C ASP A 10 1.60 4.87 -7.88
N ARG A 11 2.85 5.31 -7.67
CA ARG A 11 4.03 4.56 -8.09
C ARG A 11 4.18 3.24 -7.31
N LEU A 12 4.00 3.28 -5.99
CA LEU A 12 4.04 2.08 -5.14
C LEU A 12 2.98 1.06 -5.56
N LEU A 13 1.77 1.52 -5.85
CA LEU A 13 0.66 0.67 -6.30
C LEU A 13 0.98 -0.02 -7.64
N ARG A 14 1.56 0.72 -8.60
CA ARG A 14 2.02 0.13 -9.86
C ARG A 14 3.11 -0.92 -9.66
N HIS A 15 4.07 -0.66 -8.76
CA HIS A 15 5.10 -1.64 -8.41
C HIS A 15 4.52 -2.88 -7.75
N TYR A 16 3.59 -2.70 -6.80
CA TYR A 16 2.89 -3.80 -6.13
C TYR A 16 2.20 -4.73 -7.15
N ARG A 17 1.44 -4.17 -8.11
CA ARG A 17 0.76 -4.98 -9.15
C ARG A 17 1.74 -5.70 -10.09
N ALA A 18 2.85 -5.07 -10.45
CA ALA A 18 3.87 -5.70 -11.28
C ALA A 18 4.58 -6.85 -10.54
N GLN A 19 4.88 -6.66 -9.25
CA GLN A 19 5.46 -7.68 -8.40
C GLN A 19 4.49 -8.82 -8.11
N GLU A 20 3.20 -8.53 -7.86
CA GLU A 20 2.14 -9.52 -7.68
C GLU A 20 2.11 -10.50 -8.87
N ARG A 21 2.10 -9.96 -10.10
CA ARG A 21 2.19 -10.78 -11.32
C ARG A 21 3.49 -11.58 -11.40
N THR A 22 4.61 -10.99 -11.01
CA THR A 22 5.93 -11.66 -11.05
C THR A 22 6.02 -12.80 -10.04
N VAL A 23 5.48 -12.63 -8.83
CA VAL A 23 5.44 -13.67 -7.79
C VAL A 23 4.50 -14.81 -8.19
N LEU A 24 3.39 -14.49 -8.88
CA LEU A 24 2.48 -15.49 -9.43
C LEU A 24 3.12 -16.29 -10.59
N ASP A 25 3.91 -15.63 -11.44
CA ASP A 25 4.65 -16.27 -12.55
C ASP A 25 5.84 -17.10 -12.06
N ARG A 26 6.55 -16.60 -11.03
CA ARG A 26 7.75 -17.22 -10.45
C ARG A 26 7.65 -17.36 -8.93
N PRO A 27 6.86 -18.34 -8.43
CA PRO A 27 6.66 -18.51 -6.98
C PRO A 27 7.93 -18.93 -6.23
N CYS A 28 8.92 -19.49 -6.92
CA CYS A 28 10.21 -19.89 -6.34
C CYS A 28 11.23 -18.74 -6.26
N ASP A 29 10.95 -17.58 -6.85
CA ASP A 29 11.85 -16.44 -6.78
C ASP A 29 11.67 -15.69 -5.45
N LEU A 30 12.46 -16.10 -4.45
CA LEU A 30 12.43 -15.53 -3.10
C LEU A 30 12.76 -14.03 -3.10
N SER A 31 13.54 -13.54 -4.07
CA SER A 31 13.90 -12.12 -4.16
C SER A 31 12.71 -11.30 -4.65
N ALA A 32 11.98 -11.78 -5.65
CA ALA A 32 10.74 -11.16 -6.11
C ALA A 32 9.68 -11.16 -5.00
N ARG A 33 9.54 -12.28 -4.28
CA ARG A 33 8.62 -12.40 -3.14
C ARG A 33 8.96 -11.44 -2.01
N ARG A 34 10.23 -11.31 -1.64
CA ARG A 34 10.66 -10.37 -0.60
C ARG A 34 10.42 -8.91 -0.99
N ARG A 35 10.65 -8.55 -2.26
CA ARG A 35 10.33 -7.20 -2.77
C ARG A 35 8.83 -6.91 -2.76
N PHE A 36 8.03 -7.90 -3.09
CA PHE A 36 6.57 -7.83 -2.99
C PHE A 36 6.12 -7.60 -1.55
N GLU A 37 6.63 -8.40 -0.61
CA GLU A 37 6.32 -8.29 0.82
C GLU A 37 6.74 -6.93 1.40
N ASP A 38 7.90 -6.39 1.02
CA ASP A 38 8.38 -5.07 1.44
C ASP A 38 7.48 -3.93 0.93
N THR A 39 7.08 -4.01 -0.34
CA THR A 39 6.17 -3.04 -0.96
C THR A 39 4.78 -3.13 -0.34
N ALA A 40 4.29 -4.35 -0.08
CA ALA A 40 3.03 -4.61 0.61
C ALA A 40 3.04 -4.06 2.04
N TYR A 41 4.13 -4.28 2.79
CA TYR A 41 4.29 -3.75 4.14
C TYR A 41 4.25 -2.23 4.16
N THR A 42 4.96 -1.59 3.22
CA THR A 42 4.93 -0.14 3.04
C THR A 42 3.52 0.37 2.77
N LEU A 43 2.76 -0.28 1.88
CA LEU A 43 1.37 0.09 1.61
C LEU A 43 0.47 -0.09 2.85
N CYS A 44 0.61 -1.20 3.58
CA CYS A 44 -0.14 -1.44 4.81
C CYS A 44 0.10 -0.34 5.84
N VAL A 45 1.36 0.03 6.07
CA VAL A 45 1.71 1.14 6.98
C VAL A 45 1.12 2.44 6.44
N LEU A 46 1.35 2.78 5.18
CA LEU A 46 0.89 4.04 4.61
C LEU A 46 -0.63 4.20 4.62
N MET A 47 -1.39 3.12 4.46
CA MET A 47 -2.86 3.15 4.41
C MET A 47 -3.52 2.88 5.78
N GLY A 48 -2.79 2.30 6.73
CA GLY A 48 -3.32 1.89 8.03
C GLY A 48 -4.14 0.60 7.98
N GLU A 49 -3.84 -0.29 7.04
CA GLU A 49 -4.61 -1.50 6.80
C GLU A 49 -3.82 -2.76 7.21
N ARG A 50 -4.54 -3.83 7.59
CA ARG A 50 -3.92 -5.03 8.16
C ARG A 50 -3.43 -6.02 7.12
N THR A 51 -3.96 -5.93 5.89
CA THR A 51 -3.61 -6.82 4.79
C THR A 51 -3.15 -6.05 3.57
N ALA A 52 -2.23 -6.66 2.80
CA ALA A 52 -1.70 -6.07 1.57
C ALA A 52 -2.81 -5.73 0.55
N ARG A 53 -3.84 -6.57 0.50
CA ARG A 53 -4.99 -6.38 -0.39
C ARG A 53 -5.84 -5.18 0.02
N GLU A 54 -6.20 -5.09 1.30
CA GLU A 54 -6.95 -3.93 1.83
C GLU A 54 -6.16 -2.63 1.66
N ALA A 55 -4.84 -2.69 1.88
CA ALA A 55 -3.94 -1.56 1.65
C ALA A 55 -3.90 -1.15 0.17
N ALA A 56 -3.85 -2.10 -0.76
CA ALA A 56 -3.88 -1.80 -2.19
C ALA A 56 -5.23 -1.16 -2.61
N ASP A 57 -6.35 -1.70 -2.14
CA ASP A 57 -7.70 -1.13 -2.36
C ASP A 57 -7.81 0.30 -1.78
N ALA A 58 -7.29 0.54 -0.57
CA ALA A 58 -7.28 1.85 0.06
C ALA A 58 -6.38 2.84 -0.72
N ALA A 59 -5.21 2.39 -1.17
CA ALA A 59 -4.31 3.16 -2.00
C ALA A 59 -4.93 3.50 -3.37
N GLU A 60 -5.64 2.55 -4.00
CA GLU A 60 -6.40 2.77 -5.24
C GLU A 60 -7.47 3.86 -5.02
N ARG A 61 -8.22 3.82 -3.92
CA ARG A 61 -9.21 4.85 -3.58
C ARG A 61 -8.57 6.21 -3.28
N PHE A 62 -7.45 6.23 -2.57
CA PHE A 62 -6.69 7.45 -2.27
C PHE A 62 -6.19 8.12 -3.55
N VAL A 63 -5.63 7.32 -4.47
CA VAL A 63 -5.14 7.79 -5.77
C VAL A 63 -6.29 8.11 -6.73
N ALA A 64 -7.47 7.49 -6.65
CA ALA A 64 -8.57 7.78 -7.56
C ALA A 64 -9.45 8.96 -7.12
N GLY A 65 -9.71 9.11 -5.81
CA GLY A 65 -10.82 9.94 -5.33
C GLY A 65 -10.45 11.08 -4.39
N GLY A 66 -9.18 11.29 -4.03
CA GLY A 66 -8.83 12.27 -2.99
C GLY A 66 -9.58 11.99 -1.67
N GLY A 67 -9.89 10.72 -1.41
CA GLY A 67 -10.60 10.26 -0.21
C GLY A 67 -9.80 10.51 1.07
N PRO A 68 -10.45 10.40 2.24
CA PRO A 68 -9.88 10.79 3.52
C PRO A 68 -8.50 10.15 3.72
N ALA A 69 -7.58 10.95 4.25
CA ALA A 69 -6.22 10.58 4.59
C ALA A 69 -6.16 9.21 5.28
N PRO A 70 -5.05 8.47 5.14
CA PRO A 70 -4.91 7.13 5.69
C PRO A 70 -5.39 7.05 7.13
N ARG A 71 -6.07 5.96 7.50
CA ARG A 71 -6.76 5.79 8.79
C ARG A 71 -5.87 6.09 10.01
N GLN A 72 -4.56 5.95 9.86
CA GLN A 72 -3.56 6.34 10.87
C GLN A 72 -3.61 7.83 11.26
N ALA A 73 -4.06 8.71 10.37
CA ALA A 73 -4.29 10.12 10.67
C ALA A 73 -5.54 10.36 11.54
N LEU A 74 -6.48 9.40 11.57
CA LEU A 74 -7.71 9.45 12.36
C LEU A 74 -7.60 8.68 13.69
N GLU A 75 -6.75 7.66 13.78
CA GLU A 75 -6.55 6.86 15.00
C GLU A 75 -5.71 7.57 16.09
N GLY A 76 -5.18 8.77 15.81
CA GLY A 76 -4.47 9.61 16.78
C GLY A 76 -5.36 10.59 17.57
N LEU A 77 -6.67 10.63 17.33
CA LEU A 77 -7.60 11.48 18.07
C LEU A 77 -8.20 10.71 19.27
N PRO A 78 -7.92 11.10 20.53
CA PRO A 78 -8.58 10.49 21.68
C PRO A 78 -10.04 10.95 21.72
N GLY A 79 -10.98 10.03 21.53
CA GLY A 79 -12.40 10.30 21.76
C GLY A 79 -13.32 9.57 20.80
N ALA A 80 -13.60 8.30 21.10
CA ALA A 80 -14.90 7.68 20.84
C ALA A 80 -15.51 7.32 22.20
#